data_AF-A0A355DR20-F1
#
_entry.id   AF-A0A355DR20-F1
#
_cell.length_a   1.000
_cell.length_b   1.000
_cell.length_c   1.000
_cell.angle_alpha   90.00
_cell.angle_beta   90.00
_cell.angle_gamma   90.00
#
_symmetry.space_group_name_H-M   'P 1'
#
loop_
_entity.id
_entity.type
_entity.pdbx_description
1 polymer ?
#
loop_
_entity_poly.entity_id
_entity_poly.type
_entity_poly.pdbx_seq_one_letter_code
_entity_poly.pdbx_strand_id
1 'polypeptide(L)'
;MAEENLRELAKQGNAKAIAVLLNRPLQAKNINAQVSRQDDCLQILLESVKIPNQNVIVSFIQKGLTHLGITSITTVKIDSYKTGENSPAWSQTFELASPKNIFSFSEPTDSSESPAESTTDAVSQQFEPEDDPSTSRNRDVEDSLSGANLSKINRRTISEEDTPLRIRQRLEQEPRRSLDRSSNIRDRQPLKPLSVGNVVNAGLRLYRDRFKLYLGLAFQAFFWSFIPIYGWAKHCQIQAIIARHSFSELINQPETVTTIRTELNLRLWDFWVLQILIGFMVYAVYIGLLIVLNLVNLILEMLSSIFSDNIALIIILVILQLVAMIGFITTYLWFYAHFFIAELPLALEDKMSSTGCISRSWTLTKGFVWRIESILLVAALITIPLTLIAALPLAIIIPIFTQLINPLVEPSSETIVSALITIMFIVFIVVILLSLVNTLLMPFWQAIKAVIYYDLRSRREGLGLEFSSQPEMD
;
A
#
# COMPACT_ATOMS: atom_id res chain seq x y z
N MET A 1 33.58 -1.02 26.84
CA MET A 1 33.90 -2.13 27.78
C MET A 1 32.72 -2.58 28.63
N ALA A 2 31.97 -1.70 29.32
CA ALA A 2 30.85 -2.15 30.18
C ALA A 2 29.67 -2.80 29.42
N GLU A 3 29.36 -2.34 28.21
CA GLU A 3 28.20 -2.79 27.44
C GLU A 3 28.38 -4.15 26.76
N GLU A 4 29.61 -4.45 26.35
CA GLU A 4 29.98 -5.74 25.74
C GLU A 4 29.91 -6.86 26.78
N ASN A 5 30.39 -6.59 27.99
CA ASN A 5 30.29 -7.50 29.14
C ASN A 5 28.81 -7.79 29.51
N LEU A 6 27.93 -6.78 29.40
CA LEU A 6 26.50 -6.96 29.68
C LEU A 6 25.80 -7.89 28.68
N ARG A 7 26.17 -7.81 27.39
CA ARG A 7 25.61 -8.69 26.34
C ARG A 7 26.09 -10.13 26.50
N GLU A 8 27.36 -10.33 26.85
CA GLU A 8 27.90 -11.67 27.11
C GLU A 8 27.25 -12.32 28.34
N LEU A 9 27.03 -11.54 29.42
CA LEU A 9 26.27 -12.02 30.58
C LEU A 9 24.81 -12.36 30.22
N ALA A 10 24.17 -11.60 29.33
CA ALA A 10 22.80 -11.88 28.88
C ALA A 10 22.71 -13.15 28.01
N LYS A 11 23.70 -13.41 27.13
CA LYS A 11 23.82 -14.65 26.35
C LYS A 11 23.91 -15.90 27.23
N GLN A 12 24.57 -15.78 28.39
CA GLN A 12 24.67 -16.84 29.39
C GLN A 12 23.38 -17.03 30.21
N GLY A 13 22.31 -16.30 29.88
CA GLY A 13 21.03 -16.40 30.56
C GLY A 13 21.01 -15.73 31.93
N ASN A 14 21.86 -14.71 32.18
CA ASN A 14 21.84 -13.96 33.43
C ASN A 14 20.62 -13.04 33.49
N ALA A 15 19.70 -13.30 34.42
CA ALA A 15 18.44 -12.58 34.55
C ALA A 15 18.61 -11.07 34.75
N LYS A 16 19.64 -10.62 35.50
CA LYS A 16 19.89 -9.20 35.74
C LYS A 16 20.36 -8.48 34.46
N ALA A 17 21.21 -9.13 33.67
CA ALA A 17 21.68 -8.57 32.41
C ALA A 17 20.54 -8.46 31.38
N ILE A 18 19.70 -9.49 31.30
CA ILE A 18 18.51 -9.50 30.43
C ILE A 18 17.52 -8.41 30.85
N ALA A 19 17.28 -8.22 32.16
CA ALA A 19 16.40 -7.16 32.65
C ALA A 19 16.89 -5.76 32.23
N VAL A 20 18.20 -5.49 32.32
CA VAL A 20 18.77 -4.19 31.92
C VAL A 20 18.61 -3.97 30.41
N LEU A 21 18.89 -4.97 29.59
CA LEU A 21 18.74 -4.87 28.14
C LEU A 21 17.29 -4.73 27.70
N LEU A 22 16.36 -5.42 28.39
CA LEU A 22 14.95 -5.40 28.07
C LEU A 22 14.26 -4.10 28.52
N ASN A 23 14.67 -3.53 29.66
CA ASN A 23 14.11 -2.28 30.16
C ASN A 23 14.50 -1.06 29.31
N ARG A 24 15.62 -1.08 28.60
CA ARG A 24 16.07 0.06 27.77
C ARG A 24 15.01 0.52 26.74
N PRO A 25 14.42 -0.37 25.91
CA PRO A 25 13.33 -0.01 25.00
C PRO A 25 11.95 0.08 25.69
N LEU A 26 11.72 -0.63 26.79
CA LEU A 26 10.41 -0.71 27.45
C LEU A 26 10.11 0.47 28.38
N GLN A 27 11.12 1.06 29.01
CA GLN A 27 10.96 2.25 29.86
C GLN A 27 10.47 3.46 29.07
N ALA A 28 10.88 3.60 27.81
CA ALA A 28 10.36 4.64 26.91
C ALA A 28 8.84 4.55 26.67
N LYS A 29 8.22 3.41 27.02
CA LYS A 29 6.78 3.16 26.92
C LYS A 29 6.08 3.07 28.29
N ASN A 30 6.75 3.48 29.38
CA ASN A 30 6.26 3.37 30.76
C ASN A 30 5.94 1.93 31.20
N ILE A 31 6.74 0.97 30.72
CA ILE A 31 6.65 -0.46 31.10
C ILE A 31 7.93 -0.82 31.83
N ASN A 32 7.79 -1.38 33.04
CA ASN A 32 8.91 -1.87 33.83
C ASN A 32 8.93 -3.41 33.77
N ALA A 33 10.05 -3.98 33.31
CA ALA A 33 10.24 -5.41 33.20
C ALA A 33 11.15 -5.91 34.33
N GLN A 34 10.65 -6.82 35.15
CA GLN A 34 11.45 -7.59 36.09
C GLN A 34 11.66 -8.99 35.50
N VAL A 35 12.91 -9.46 35.52
CA VAL A 35 13.27 -10.76 34.95
C VAL A 35 13.85 -11.62 36.05
N SER A 36 13.26 -12.80 36.22
CA SER A 36 13.76 -13.85 37.09
C SER A 36 13.99 -15.11 36.27
N ARG A 37 15.04 -15.86 36.59
CA ARG A 37 15.32 -17.15 35.95
C ARG A 37 15.19 -18.25 36.99
N GLN A 38 14.44 -19.29 36.63
CA GLN A 38 14.33 -20.52 37.40
C GLN A 38 14.66 -21.68 36.44
N ASP A 39 15.87 -22.21 36.59
CA ASP A 39 16.44 -23.27 35.75
C ASP A 39 16.36 -22.94 34.24
N ASP A 40 15.55 -23.68 33.49
CA ASP A 40 15.35 -23.53 32.04
C ASP A 40 14.16 -22.61 31.68
N CYS A 41 13.51 -22.01 32.69
CA CYS A 41 12.40 -21.08 32.53
C CYS A 41 12.80 -19.65 32.89
N LEU A 42 12.56 -18.71 31.97
CA LEU A 42 12.72 -17.28 32.21
C LEU A 42 11.34 -16.65 32.46
N GLN A 43 11.13 -16.14 33.66
CA GLN A 43 9.93 -15.42 34.03
C GLN A 43 10.15 -13.91 33.88
N ILE A 44 9.33 -13.27 33.05
CA ILE A 44 9.36 -11.83 32.80
C ILE A 44 8.05 -11.23 33.28
N LEU A 45 8.15 -10.41 34.32
CA LEU A 45 7.03 -9.69 34.91
C LEU A 45 7.02 -8.26 34.35
N LEU A 46 5.93 -7.89 33.67
CA LEU A 46 5.77 -6.58 33.05
C LEU A 46 4.76 -5.76 33.84
N GLU A 47 5.23 -4.75 34.55
CA GLU A 47 4.38 -3.82 35.27
C GLU A 47 4.19 -2.54 34.45
N SER A 48 2.94 -2.11 34.29
CA SER A 48 2.60 -0.90 33.53
C SER A 48 1.32 -0.24 34.01
N VAL A 49 1.23 1.08 33.84
CA VAL A 49 0.01 1.85 34.14
C VAL A 49 -1.10 1.53 33.11
N LYS A 50 -0.71 1.29 31.86
CA LYS A 50 -1.61 0.95 30.75
C LYS A 50 -1.24 -0.43 30.21
N ILE A 51 -2.18 -1.37 30.26
CA ILE A 51 -1.99 -2.77 29.86
C ILE A 51 -1.47 -2.82 28.40
N PRO A 52 -0.27 -3.38 28.16
CA PRO A 52 0.29 -3.46 26.83
C PRO A 52 -0.41 -4.54 26.01
N ASN A 53 -0.41 -4.35 24.68
CA ASN A 53 -0.93 -5.35 23.75
C ASN A 53 -0.05 -6.61 23.80
N GLN A 54 -0.65 -7.75 24.17
CA GLN A 54 0.00 -9.04 24.36
C GLN A 54 0.83 -9.47 23.15
N ASN A 55 0.26 -9.43 21.95
CA ASN A 55 0.94 -9.92 20.73
C ASN A 55 2.21 -9.11 20.42
N VAL A 56 2.13 -7.78 20.57
CA VAL A 56 3.24 -6.87 20.25
C VAL A 56 4.42 -7.08 21.20
N ILE A 57 4.16 -7.19 22.51
CA ILE A 57 5.21 -7.36 23.52
C ILE A 57 5.78 -8.78 23.51
N VAL A 58 4.94 -9.81 23.36
CA VAL A 58 5.40 -11.19 23.26
C VAL A 58 6.31 -11.36 22.04
N SER A 59 5.92 -10.86 20.86
CA SER A 59 6.77 -10.91 19.66
C SER A 59 8.05 -10.08 19.80
N PHE A 60 7.99 -8.92 20.48
CA PHE A 60 9.16 -8.09 20.74
C PHE A 60 10.18 -8.82 21.64
N ILE A 61 9.71 -9.38 22.76
CA ILE A 61 10.54 -10.12 23.71
C ILE A 61 11.08 -11.41 23.07
N GLN A 62 10.24 -12.15 22.34
CA GLN A 62 10.67 -13.36 21.64
C GLN A 62 11.77 -13.05 20.62
N LYS A 63 11.57 -12.07 19.72
CA LYS A 63 12.60 -11.65 18.75
C LYS A 63 13.88 -11.16 19.45
N GLY A 64 13.74 -10.40 20.54
CA GLY A 64 14.87 -9.90 21.32
C GLY A 64 15.71 -11.03 21.92
N LEU A 65 15.06 -12.01 22.57
CA LEU A 65 15.74 -13.16 23.19
C LEU A 65 16.33 -14.12 22.15
N THR A 66 15.66 -14.33 21.01
CA THR A 66 16.20 -15.12 19.90
C THR A 66 17.41 -14.43 19.26
N HIS A 67 17.38 -13.11 19.07
CA HIS A 67 18.51 -12.34 18.53
C HIS A 67 19.70 -12.29 19.51
N LEU A 68 19.43 -12.30 20.81
CA LEU A 68 20.45 -12.44 21.86
C LEU A 68 21.14 -13.82 21.83
N GLY A 69 20.54 -14.84 21.19
CA GLY A 69 21.17 -16.15 21.02
C GLY A 69 21.32 -16.93 22.34
N ILE A 70 20.35 -16.83 23.24
CA ILE A 70 20.39 -17.49 24.54
C ILE A 70 20.10 -18.99 24.36
N THR A 71 21.13 -19.82 24.47
CA THR A 71 21.03 -21.29 24.32
C THR A 71 20.69 -22.03 25.61
N SER A 72 20.66 -21.31 26.74
CA SER A 72 20.53 -21.87 28.09
C SER A 72 19.12 -21.76 28.69
N ILE A 73 18.14 -21.32 27.90
CA ILE A 73 16.75 -21.12 28.34
C ILE A 73 15.83 -21.71 27.27
N THR A 74 14.94 -22.63 27.65
CA THR A 74 14.02 -23.30 26.72
C THR A 74 12.62 -22.71 26.76
N THR A 75 12.18 -22.23 27.93
CA THR A 75 10.82 -21.73 28.13
C THR A 75 10.85 -20.30 28.66
N VAL A 76 9.98 -19.43 28.11
CA VAL A 76 9.82 -18.06 28.59
C VAL A 76 8.37 -17.84 28.98
N LYS A 77 8.13 -17.41 30.21
CA LYS A 77 6.82 -17.04 30.73
C LYS A 77 6.76 -15.53 30.94
N ILE A 78 5.75 -14.89 30.37
CA ILE A 78 5.52 -13.44 30.48
C ILE A 78 4.21 -13.21 31.21
N ASP A 79 4.27 -12.53 32.34
CA ASP A 79 3.11 -12.13 33.13
C ASP A 79 3.00 -10.59 33.11
N SER A 80 1.88 -10.02 32.68
CA SER A 80 1.69 -8.56 32.68
C SER A 80 0.73 -8.12 33.78
N TYR A 81 1.11 -7.11 34.55
CA TYR A 81 0.35 -6.55 35.65
C TYR A 81 0.02 -5.08 35.37
N LYS A 82 -1.17 -4.68 35.81
CA LYS A 82 -1.53 -3.28 35.94
C LYS A 82 -1.04 -2.80 37.31
N THR A 83 -0.41 -1.63 37.36
CA THR A 83 0.14 -1.05 38.59
C THR A 83 -0.90 -1.08 39.73
N GLY A 84 -0.58 -1.77 40.83
CA GLY A 84 -1.42 -1.90 42.02
C GLY A 84 -2.41 -3.08 42.06
N GLU A 85 -2.46 -3.94 41.03
CA GLU A 85 -3.28 -5.17 41.02
C GLU A 85 -2.42 -6.43 41.26
N ASN A 86 -2.89 -7.35 42.11
CA ASN A 86 -2.19 -8.59 42.46
C ASN A 86 -2.45 -9.76 41.50
N SER A 87 -3.25 -9.55 40.45
CA SER A 87 -3.57 -10.55 39.42
C SER A 87 -3.03 -10.11 38.06
N PRO A 88 -2.42 -11.00 37.26
CA PRO A 88 -1.93 -10.65 35.94
C PRO A 88 -3.11 -10.34 35.01
N ALA A 89 -3.03 -9.23 34.29
CA ALA A 89 -3.96 -8.84 33.24
C ALA A 89 -3.96 -9.85 32.08
N TRP A 90 -2.80 -10.43 31.78
CA TRP A 90 -2.62 -11.57 30.90
C TRP A 90 -1.29 -12.28 31.21
N SER A 91 -1.22 -13.56 30.84
CA SER A 91 -0.03 -14.40 30.97
C SER A 91 0.17 -15.18 29.67
N GLN A 92 1.41 -15.24 29.17
CA GLN A 92 1.76 -15.99 27.98
C GLN A 92 3.06 -16.76 28.20
N THR A 93 3.04 -18.05 27.90
CA THR A 93 4.24 -18.90 27.87
C THR A 93 4.54 -19.30 26.43
N PHE A 94 5.81 -19.29 26.04
CA PHE A 94 6.27 -19.83 24.75
C PHE A 94 7.65 -20.46 24.88
N GLU A 95 7.98 -21.33 23.94
CA GLU A 95 9.28 -22.00 23.85
C GLU A 95 10.24 -21.20 22.97
N LEU A 96 11.49 -21.08 23.41
CA LEU A 96 12.56 -20.42 22.67
C LEU A 96 13.25 -21.45 21.77
N ALA A 97 12.79 -21.58 20.52
CA ALA A 97 13.31 -22.57 19.59
C ALA A 97 14.79 -22.29 19.23
N SER A 98 15.67 -23.28 19.48
CA SER A 98 17.07 -23.26 19.04
C SER A 98 17.18 -23.51 17.53
N PRO A 99 18.09 -22.84 16.81
CA PRO A 99 18.24 -22.98 15.37
C PRO A 99 19.06 -24.24 15.01
N LYS A 100 18.51 -25.44 15.25
CA LYS A 100 19.03 -26.69 14.65
C LYS A 100 18.01 -27.83 14.72
N ASN A 101 17.02 -27.82 13.81
CA ASN A 101 16.35 -28.99 13.24
C ASN A 101 15.22 -28.52 12.31
N ILE A 102 15.56 -28.18 11.08
CA ILE A 102 14.61 -28.06 9.97
C ILE A 102 15.08 -29.07 8.93
N PHE A 103 14.83 -30.36 9.16
CA PHE A 103 14.75 -31.40 8.12
C PHE A 103 14.28 -32.71 8.77
N SER A 104 12.97 -32.84 8.92
CA SER A 104 12.31 -34.14 8.91
C SER A 104 10.86 -33.93 8.50
N PHE A 105 10.57 -34.17 7.22
CA PHE A 105 9.23 -34.59 6.86
C PHE A 105 9.30 -35.72 5.84
N SER A 106 8.61 -36.78 6.25
CA SER A 106 8.41 -38.09 5.67
C SER A 106 7.64 -38.05 4.34
N GLU A 107 8.05 -38.96 3.47
CA GLU A 107 7.46 -39.36 2.20
C GLU A 107 6.08 -40.02 2.37
N PRO A 108 5.21 -39.94 1.35
CA PRO A 108 4.43 -41.13 0.98
C PRO A 108 4.42 -41.44 -0.53
N THR A 109 4.54 -42.74 -0.77
CA THR A 109 4.36 -43.58 -1.95
C THR A 109 3.04 -43.34 -2.72
N ASP A 110 3.04 -43.30 -4.06
CA ASP A 110 2.76 -44.47 -4.94
C ASP A 110 2.45 -44.11 -6.42
N SER A 111 2.91 -45.02 -7.28
CA SER A 111 2.38 -45.47 -8.58
C SER A 111 2.76 -44.81 -9.92
N SER A 112 3.51 -45.62 -10.70
CA SER A 112 3.56 -45.80 -12.18
C SER A 112 4.02 -44.61 -13.05
N GLU A 113 4.92 -44.72 -14.04
CA GLU A 113 5.28 -45.83 -14.92
C GLU A 113 6.66 -45.55 -15.60
N SER A 114 7.31 -46.61 -16.06
CA SER A 114 8.68 -46.77 -16.59
C SER A 114 8.78 -46.45 -18.11
N PRO A 115 9.90 -46.69 -18.84
CA PRO A 115 11.28 -46.17 -18.75
C PRO A 115 11.80 -45.60 -20.10
N ALA A 116 12.97 -44.94 -20.11
CA ALA A 116 14.12 -45.32 -20.96
C ALA A 116 15.27 -44.29 -20.90
N GLU A 117 16.46 -44.82 -20.59
CA GLU A 117 17.80 -44.47 -21.14
C GLU A 117 18.33 -43.03 -21.01
N SER A 118 19.63 -42.75 -20.90
CA SER A 118 20.90 -43.42 -20.61
C SER A 118 21.96 -42.29 -20.73
N THR A 119 23.19 -42.54 -20.30
CA THR A 119 24.41 -41.70 -20.43
C THR A 119 24.48 -40.50 -19.49
N THR A 120 25.19 -40.55 -18.35
CA THR A 120 26.63 -40.82 -18.12
C THR A 120 27.51 -39.86 -18.90
N ASP A 121 28.11 -38.88 -18.23
CA ASP A 121 29.57 -38.74 -18.20
C ASP A 121 30.04 -37.79 -17.10
N ALA A 122 31.04 -38.26 -16.38
CA ALA A 122 31.75 -37.61 -15.28
C ALA A 122 33.02 -36.97 -15.80
N VAL A 123 33.46 -35.83 -15.24
CA VAL A 123 34.89 -35.54 -15.02
C VAL A 123 35.07 -34.66 -13.77
N SER A 124 36.07 -35.08 -12.99
CA SER A 124 36.55 -34.69 -11.68
C SER A 124 37.30 -33.35 -11.58
N GLN A 125 37.22 -32.77 -10.38
CA GLN A 125 38.30 -32.22 -9.50
C GLN A 125 39.35 -31.25 -10.07
N GLN A 126 39.57 -30.09 -9.41
CA GLN A 126 40.63 -29.88 -8.38
C GLN A 126 40.74 -28.38 -7.90
N PHE A 127 41.03 -28.20 -6.60
CA PHE A 127 41.67 -27.07 -5.86
C PHE A 127 40.95 -25.73 -5.49
N GLU A 128 40.49 -25.67 -4.22
CA GLU A 128 40.74 -24.73 -3.07
C GLU A 128 41.35 -23.31 -3.26
N PRO A 129 41.26 -22.38 -2.25
CA PRO A 129 40.40 -22.29 -1.04
C PRO A 129 39.81 -20.86 -0.77
N GLU A 130 39.12 -20.71 0.38
CA GLU A 130 38.86 -19.50 1.19
C GLU A 130 37.39 -19.05 1.41
N ASP A 131 37.07 -18.98 2.71
CA ASP A 131 36.11 -18.17 3.47
C ASP A 131 34.58 -18.43 3.50
N ASP A 132 34.13 -18.62 4.75
CA ASP A 132 32.79 -18.83 5.31
C ASP A 132 31.91 -17.54 5.25
N PRO A 133 30.58 -17.56 5.46
CA PRO A 133 29.66 -17.11 4.43
C PRO A 133 28.80 -15.92 4.90
N SER A 134 28.23 -15.23 3.91
CA SER A 134 27.13 -14.29 4.13
C SER A 134 25.78 -14.97 3.90
N THR A 135 24.98 -14.94 4.96
CA THR A 135 23.59 -14.46 5.02
C THR A 135 22.62 -14.85 3.89
N SER A 136 21.73 -15.78 4.24
CA SER A 136 20.26 -15.73 4.12
C SER A 136 19.64 -14.80 3.05
N ARG A 137 18.97 -15.49 2.13
CA ARG A 137 17.93 -15.07 1.20
C ARG A 137 16.57 -14.98 1.93
N ASN A 138 15.82 -13.90 1.67
CA ASN A 138 14.34 -13.81 1.65
C ASN A 138 13.58 -14.10 2.96
N ARG A 139 12.34 -13.67 3.20
CA ARG A 139 11.29 -12.94 2.46
C ARG A 139 10.24 -12.57 3.53
N ASP A 140 9.45 -11.53 3.25
CA ASP A 140 7.99 -11.44 3.45
C ASP A 140 7.40 -11.65 4.87
N VAL A 141 6.24 -11.16 5.30
CA VAL A 141 5.16 -10.26 4.86
C VAL A 141 4.18 -10.32 6.05
N GLU A 142 3.59 -9.18 6.43
CA GLU A 142 2.27 -8.98 7.09
C GLU A 142 1.96 -9.80 8.39
N ASP A 143 1.01 -9.46 9.26
CA ASP A 143 -0.25 -8.78 9.05
C ASP A 143 -0.82 -8.28 10.39
N SER A 144 -1.75 -7.33 10.34
CA SER A 144 -2.58 -6.93 11.48
C SER A 144 -4.05 -7.20 11.19
N LEU A 145 -4.66 -7.95 12.11
CA LEU A 145 -6.08 -8.32 12.20
C LEU A 145 -7.09 -7.15 12.26
N SER A 146 -8.33 -7.44 11.85
CA SER A 146 -9.60 -7.27 12.63
C SER A 146 -10.81 -7.65 11.75
N GLY A 147 -11.91 -8.30 12.14
CA GLY A 147 -12.44 -8.78 13.41
C GLY A 147 -13.94 -9.18 13.27
N ALA A 148 -14.51 -9.76 14.34
CA ALA A 148 -15.95 -9.87 14.73
C ALA A 148 -16.74 -11.20 14.57
N ASN A 149 -16.92 -11.86 15.73
CA ASN A 149 -18.12 -12.52 16.33
C ASN A 149 -19.03 -13.50 15.58
N LEU A 150 -19.15 -14.74 16.10
CA LEU A 150 -20.42 -15.46 16.41
C LEU A 150 -20.14 -16.85 17.03
N SER A 151 -20.24 -17.00 18.37
CA SER A 151 -20.24 -18.31 19.04
C SER A 151 -21.46 -18.45 19.97
N LYS A 152 -22.53 -19.06 19.44
CA LYS A 152 -23.58 -19.75 20.22
C LYS A 152 -24.01 -20.96 19.41
N ILE A 153 -23.72 -22.15 19.92
CA ILE A 153 -24.58 -23.35 19.95
C ILE A 153 -23.73 -24.47 20.60
N ASN A 154 -24.13 -24.84 21.81
CA ASN A 154 -23.56 -25.90 22.63
C ASN A 154 -24.35 -27.19 22.36
N ARG A 155 -23.68 -28.27 21.93
CA ARG A 155 -24.28 -29.58 21.64
C ARG A 155 -24.08 -30.48 22.87
N ARG A 156 -25.15 -30.72 23.64
CA ARG A 156 -25.18 -31.74 24.71
C ARG A 156 -25.65 -33.07 24.16
N THR A 157 -24.78 -34.07 24.26
CA THR A 157 -25.01 -35.50 24.14
C THR A 157 -25.91 -35.96 25.29
N ILE A 158 -26.97 -36.72 25.02
CA ILE A 158 -27.74 -37.45 26.04
C ILE A 158 -27.71 -38.93 25.65
N SER A 159 -27.20 -39.73 26.58
CA SER A 159 -27.05 -41.19 26.54
C SER A 159 -28.41 -41.86 26.76
N GLU A 160 -28.73 -42.86 25.94
CA GLU A 160 -29.80 -43.83 26.17
C GLU A 160 -29.40 -44.76 27.32
N GLU A 161 -29.95 -44.56 28.52
CA GLU A 161 -30.19 -45.63 29.52
C GLU A 161 -30.87 -45.01 30.75
N ASP A 162 -32.18 -44.83 30.67
CA ASP A 162 -33.10 -44.96 31.81
C ASP A 162 -34.52 -44.60 31.34
N THR A 163 -35.24 -45.60 30.82
CA THR A 163 -36.67 -45.44 30.52
C THR A 163 -37.46 -46.41 31.39
N PRO A 164 -38.22 -45.93 32.40
CA PRO A 164 -38.90 -46.80 33.34
C PRO A 164 -40.02 -47.61 32.67
N LEU A 165 -40.23 -48.82 33.20
CA LEU A 165 -41.13 -49.92 32.78
C LEU A 165 -42.59 -49.57 32.42
N ARG A 166 -43.03 -48.31 32.58
CA ARG A 166 -44.36 -47.84 32.17
C ARG A 166 -44.48 -47.50 30.69
N ILE A 167 -43.38 -47.29 29.96
CA ILE A 167 -43.42 -46.97 28.53
C ILE A 167 -43.46 -48.24 27.65
N ARG A 168 -42.91 -49.36 28.13
CA ARG A 168 -43.00 -50.65 27.42
C ARG A 168 -44.41 -51.24 27.37
N GLN A 169 -45.21 -51.08 28.43
CA GLN A 169 -46.60 -51.57 28.46
C GLN A 169 -47.57 -50.78 27.56
N ARG A 170 -47.16 -49.62 27.04
CA ARG A 170 -47.99 -48.78 26.16
C ARG A 170 -47.75 -49.01 24.67
N LEU A 171 -46.73 -49.78 24.31
CA LEU A 171 -46.42 -50.16 22.92
C LEU A 171 -47.00 -51.51 22.51
N GLU A 172 -47.62 -52.26 23.44
CA GLU A 172 -48.22 -53.59 23.18
C GLU A 172 -49.76 -53.57 23.12
N GLN A 173 -50.42 -52.41 23.15
CA GLN A 173 -51.89 -52.31 23.20
C GLN A 173 -52.57 -51.39 22.16
N GLU A 174 -51.99 -51.19 20.97
CA GLU A 174 -52.76 -50.64 19.84
C GLU A 174 -52.99 -51.68 18.72
N PRO A 175 -54.26 -51.96 18.36
CA PRO A 175 -54.62 -53.03 17.43
C PRO A 175 -54.34 -52.62 15.98
N ARG A 176 -53.71 -53.53 15.23
CA ARG A 176 -53.51 -53.43 13.77
C ARG A 176 -54.85 -53.22 13.05
N ARG A 177 -55.12 -51.99 12.61
CA ARG A 177 -56.14 -51.67 11.60
C ARG A 177 -55.45 -51.30 10.29
N SER A 178 -55.52 -52.21 9.33
CA SER A 178 -55.28 -51.93 7.91
C SER A 178 -56.30 -50.91 7.42
N LEU A 179 -55.86 -49.71 7.09
CA LEU A 179 -56.65 -48.70 6.38
C LEU A 179 -55.77 -48.05 5.33
N ASP A 180 -56.13 -48.34 4.09
CA ASP A 180 -55.78 -47.65 2.85
C ASP A 180 -55.64 -46.13 3.06
N ARG A 181 -54.45 -45.60 2.78
CA ARG A 181 -54.25 -44.17 2.57
C ARG A 181 -53.16 -43.93 1.54
N SER A 182 -53.47 -44.31 0.31
CA SER A 182 -52.96 -43.57 -0.84
C SER A 182 -53.49 -42.13 -0.77
N SER A 183 -52.62 -41.13 -0.55
CA SER A 183 -52.74 -39.74 -1.04
C SER A 183 -51.80 -38.78 -0.30
N ASN A 184 -51.13 -37.94 -1.09
CA ASN A 184 -50.39 -36.72 -0.73
C ASN A 184 -48.87 -36.84 -0.52
N ILE A 185 -48.18 -37.43 -1.50
CA ILE A 185 -46.94 -36.82 -1.99
C ILE A 185 -47.39 -35.59 -2.80
N ARG A 186 -47.45 -34.41 -2.17
CA ARG A 186 -47.65 -33.14 -2.91
C ARG A 186 -46.38 -32.80 -3.67
N ASP A 187 -46.42 -33.03 -4.98
CA ASP A 187 -45.74 -32.33 -6.07
C ASP A 187 -44.60 -31.37 -5.68
N ARG A 188 -43.35 -31.84 -5.75
CA ARG A 188 -42.23 -30.95 -6.10
C ARG A 188 -42.29 -30.74 -7.62
N GLN A 189 -43.05 -29.75 -8.07
CA GLN A 189 -43.07 -29.39 -9.49
C GLN A 189 -41.64 -29.06 -9.96
N PRO A 190 -41.21 -29.55 -11.12
CA PRO A 190 -39.94 -29.14 -11.71
C PRO A 190 -39.97 -27.62 -11.91
N LEU A 191 -38.93 -26.91 -11.47
CA LEU A 191 -38.82 -25.46 -11.59
C LEU A 191 -38.94 -25.07 -13.07
N LYS A 192 -40.14 -24.65 -13.49
CA LYS A 192 -40.42 -24.19 -14.84
C LYS A 192 -39.52 -22.97 -15.13
N PRO A 193 -38.84 -22.92 -16.29
CA PRO A 193 -37.99 -21.77 -16.63
C PRO A 193 -38.85 -20.50 -16.59
N LEU A 194 -38.37 -19.51 -15.83
CA LEU A 194 -39.09 -18.26 -15.64
C LEU A 194 -39.15 -17.50 -16.97
N SER A 195 -40.34 -17.15 -17.42
CA SER A 195 -40.53 -16.25 -18.56
C SER A 195 -39.98 -14.86 -18.23
N VAL A 196 -39.39 -14.17 -19.21
CA VAL A 196 -38.81 -12.82 -19.09
C VAL A 196 -39.76 -11.86 -18.36
N GLY A 197 -41.05 -11.87 -18.71
CA GLY A 197 -42.06 -11.02 -18.07
C GLY A 197 -42.34 -11.39 -16.60
N ASN A 198 -42.26 -12.67 -16.25
CA ASN A 198 -42.43 -13.13 -14.87
C ASN A 198 -41.23 -12.74 -14.01
N VAL A 199 -40.02 -12.77 -14.57
CA VAL A 199 -38.79 -12.34 -13.87
C VAL A 199 -38.86 -10.85 -13.55
N VAL A 200 -39.20 -10.01 -14.54
CA VAL A 200 -39.27 -8.55 -14.34
C VAL A 200 -40.37 -8.17 -13.36
N ASN A 201 -41.58 -8.75 -13.48
CA ASN A 201 -42.67 -8.46 -12.55
C ASN A 201 -42.37 -8.94 -11.12
N ALA A 202 -41.73 -10.11 -10.97
CA ALA A 202 -41.29 -10.60 -9.68
C ALA A 202 -40.22 -9.67 -9.07
N GLY A 203 -39.25 -9.23 -9.87
CA GLY A 203 -38.22 -8.28 -9.46
C GLY A 203 -38.80 -6.92 -9.04
N LEU A 204 -39.71 -6.35 -9.83
CA LEU A 204 -40.35 -5.07 -9.54
C LEU A 204 -41.24 -5.14 -8.29
N ARG A 205 -41.96 -6.24 -8.12
CA ARG A 205 -42.71 -6.52 -6.89
C ARG A 205 -41.78 -6.57 -5.68
N LEU A 206 -40.68 -7.33 -5.77
CA LEU A 206 -39.72 -7.46 -4.67
C LEU A 206 -39.06 -6.11 -4.33
N TYR A 207 -38.67 -5.34 -5.35
CA TYR A 207 -38.10 -4.01 -5.20
C TYR A 207 -39.07 -3.04 -4.52
N ARG A 208 -40.33 -3.01 -4.95
CA ARG A 208 -41.37 -2.18 -4.34
C ARG A 208 -41.67 -2.59 -2.89
N ASP A 209 -41.81 -3.89 -2.64
CA ASP A 209 -42.18 -4.44 -1.33
C ASP A 209 -41.04 -4.28 -0.28
N ARG A 210 -39.80 -4.01 -0.73
CA ARG A 210 -38.61 -3.78 0.12
C ARG A 210 -37.86 -2.50 -0.24
N PHE A 211 -38.55 -1.50 -0.80
CA PHE A 211 -37.93 -0.31 -1.39
C PHE A 211 -36.92 0.38 -0.47
N LYS A 212 -37.31 0.66 0.78
CA LYS A 212 -36.44 1.35 1.75
C LYS A 212 -35.16 0.57 2.07
N LEU A 213 -35.25 -0.76 2.18
CA LEU A 213 -34.11 -1.62 2.48
C LEU A 213 -33.11 -1.64 1.32
N TYR A 214 -33.59 -1.91 0.10
CA TYR A 214 -32.73 -1.97 -1.07
C TYR A 214 -32.16 -0.61 -1.44
N LEU A 215 -32.94 0.46 -1.29
CA LEU A 215 -32.45 1.81 -1.49
C LEU A 215 -31.35 2.16 -0.46
N GLY A 216 -31.54 1.79 0.81
CA GLY A 216 -30.51 1.99 1.84
C GLY A 216 -29.20 1.25 1.56
N LEU A 217 -29.29 -0.02 1.15
CA LEU A 217 -28.11 -0.81 0.74
C LEU A 217 -27.45 -0.24 -0.52
N ALA A 218 -28.24 0.23 -1.50
CA ALA A 218 -27.73 0.87 -2.71
C ALA A 218 -26.97 2.17 -2.38
N PHE A 219 -27.48 2.99 -1.47
CA PHE A 219 -26.75 4.17 -0.99
C PHE A 219 -25.42 3.80 -0.33
N GLN A 220 -25.41 2.79 0.54
CA GLN A 220 -24.16 2.31 1.14
C GLN A 220 -23.16 1.86 0.08
N ALA A 221 -23.59 1.04 -0.90
CA ALA A 221 -22.74 0.59 -2.00
C ALA A 221 -22.22 1.76 -2.86
N PHE A 222 -23.06 2.76 -3.11
CA PHE A 222 -22.68 3.98 -3.82
C PHE A 222 -21.57 4.74 -3.08
N PHE A 223 -21.66 4.88 -1.75
CA PHE A 223 -20.61 5.53 -0.96
C PHE A 223 -19.27 4.78 -0.97
N TRP A 224 -19.29 3.44 -0.99
CA TRP A 224 -18.06 2.64 -1.14
C TRP A 224 -17.34 2.89 -2.47
N SER A 225 -18.06 3.35 -3.50
CA SER A 225 -17.46 3.71 -4.80
C SER A 225 -16.59 4.98 -4.73
N PHE A 226 -16.70 5.79 -3.67
CA PHE A 226 -15.89 7.00 -3.48
C PHE A 226 -14.58 6.77 -2.70
N ILE A 227 -14.28 5.54 -2.29
CA ILE A 227 -12.99 5.24 -1.62
C ILE A 227 -11.77 5.67 -2.43
N PRO A 228 -11.74 5.54 -3.78
CA PRO A 228 -10.64 6.07 -4.58
C PRO A 228 -10.44 7.59 -4.40
N ILE A 229 -11.51 8.36 -4.21
CA ILE A 229 -11.43 9.80 -3.95
C ILE A 229 -10.68 10.09 -2.65
N TYR A 230 -11.03 9.38 -1.58
CA TYR A 230 -10.29 9.49 -0.31
C TYR A 230 -8.82 9.10 -0.49
N GLY A 231 -8.54 8.05 -1.26
CA GLY A 231 -7.18 7.62 -1.60
C GLY A 231 -6.37 8.72 -2.32
N TRP A 232 -6.98 9.41 -3.29
CA TRP A 232 -6.34 10.54 -3.98
C TRP A 232 -6.08 11.72 -3.05
N ALA A 233 -7.05 12.08 -2.21
CA ALA A 233 -6.86 13.14 -1.22
C ALA A 233 -5.73 12.79 -0.23
N LYS A 234 -5.69 11.53 0.22
CA LYS A 234 -4.62 11.02 1.08
C LYS A 234 -3.25 11.04 0.39
N HIS A 235 -3.20 10.71 -0.90
CA HIS A 235 -1.99 10.77 -1.70
C HIS A 235 -1.43 12.20 -1.78
N CYS A 236 -2.26 13.20 -2.09
CA CYS A 236 -1.87 14.62 -2.09
C CYS A 236 -1.37 15.05 -0.71
N GLN A 237 -2.08 14.69 0.36
CA GLN A 237 -1.63 15.01 1.71
C GLN A 237 -0.26 14.41 2.05
N ILE A 238 0.03 13.17 1.63
CA ILE A 238 1.32 12.53 1.87
C ILE A 238 2.45 13.25 1.10
N GLN A 239 2.19 13.69 -0.13
CA GLN A 239 3.12 14.55 -0.87
C GLN A 239 3.48 15.80 -0.06
N ALA A 240 2.46 16.48 0.49
CA ALA A 240 2.64 17.68 1.31
C ALA A 240 3.41 17.40 2.60
N ILE A 241 3.17 16.25 3.26
CA ILE A 241 3.93 15.84 4.46
C ILE A 241 5.42 15.71 4.13
N ILE A 242 5.77 15.06 3.02
CA ILE A 242 7.17 14.91 2.60
C ILE A 242 7.76 16.29 2.31
N ALA A 243 7.06 17.14 1.57
CA ALA A 243 7.56 18.47 1.23
C ALA A 243 7.74 19.36 2.47
N ARG A 244 6.79 19.35 3.41
CA ARG A 244 6.89 20.10 4.68
C ARG A 244 8.02 19.57 5.57
N HIS A 245 8.18 18.26 5.67
CA HIS A 245 9.30 17.67 6.40
C HIS A 245 10.65 18.03 5.75
N SER A 246 10.76 17.98 4.42
CA SER A 246 11.98 18.44 3.74
C SER A 246 12.23 19.93 3.97
N PHE A 247 11.18 20.76 4.03
CA PHE A 247 11.31 22.19 4.33
C PHE A 247 11.75 22.45 5.78
N SER A 248 11.22 21.70 6.75
CA SER A 248 11.55 21.87 8.17
C SER A 248 13.03 21.58 8.46
N GLU A 249 13.61 20.59 7.77
CA GLU A 249 15.06 20.32 7.76
C GLU A 249 15.87 21.50 7.19
N LEU A 250 15.40 22.16 6.14
CA LEU A 250 16.11 23.30 5.51
C LEU A 250 16.15 24.55 6.40
N ILE A 251 15.16 24.75 7.27
CA ILE A 251 15.12 25.87 8.20
C ILE A 251 15.75 25.54 9.56
N ASN A 252 16.37 24.37 9.72
CA ASN A 252 16.92 23.86 10.98
C ASN A 252 15.90 23.81 12.14
N GLN A 253 14.61 23.62 11.82
CA GLN A 253 13.54 23.45 12.82
C GLN A 253 12.87 22.09 12.56
N PRO A 254 13.51 20.96 12.92
CA PRO A 254 13.06 19.64 12.53
C PRO A 254 11.69 19.33 13.18
N GLU A 255 10.67 19.25 12.34
CA GLU A 255 9.32 18.84 12.73
C GLU A 255 9.16 17.32 12.57
N THR A 256 8.62 16.65 13.59
CA THR A 256 8.37 15.20 13.45
C THR A 256 7.26 14.92 12.45
N VAL A 257 7.42 13.85 11.65
CA VAL A 257 6.41 13.38 10.69
C VAL A 257 5.04 13.15 11.35
N THR A 258 5.03 12.70 12.61
CA THR A 258 3.79 12.49 13.37
C THR A 258 3.06 13.78 13.69
N THR A 259 3.78 14.85 14.05
CA THR A 259 3.20 16.17 14.30
C THR A 259 2.62 16.74 13.01
N ILE A 260 3.43 16.78 11.94
CA ILE A 260 3.00 17.25 10.61
C ILE A 260 1.74 16.50 10.16
N ARG A 261 1.74 15.17 10.26
CA ARG A 261 0.60 14.34 9.85
C ARG A 261 -0.67 14.68 10.63
N THR A 262 -0.55 14.91 11.94
CA THR A 262 -1.70 15.20 12.81
C THR A 262 -2.32 16.55 12.43
N GLU A 263 -1.50 17.56 12.18
CA GLU A 263 -1.95 18.87 11.71
C GLU A 263 -2.60 18.81 10.34
N LEU A 264 -1.93 18.17 9.37
CA LEU A 264 -2.41 18.10 8.00
C LEU A 264 -3.65 17.20 7.84
N ASN A 265 -3.92 16.27 8.77
CA ASN A 265 -5.11 15.39 8.73
C ASN A 265 -6.42 16.18 8.82
N LEU A 266 -6.42 17.33 9.50
CA LEU A 266 -7.60 18.18 9.62
C LEU A 266 -7.94 18.88 8.30
N ARG A 267 -6.96 18.99 7.39
CA ARG A 267 -7.04 19.73 6.11
C ARG A 267 -6.88 18.83 4.89
N LEU A 268 -7.11 17.53 5.04
CA LEU A 268 -6.95 16.53 3.98
C LEU A 268 -7.68 16.91 2.69
N TRP A 269 -8.91 17.43 2.81
CA TRP A 269 -9.72 17.82 1.66
C TRP A 269 -9.21 19.07 0.95
N ASP A 270 -8.56 19.99 1.67
CA ASP A 270 -8.01 21.22 1.07
C ASP A 270 -6.90 20.90 0.05
N PHE A 271 -6.10 19.87 0.32
CA PHE A 271 -5.06 19.37 -0.60
C PHE A 271 -5.66 18.78 -1.87
N TRP A 272 -6.76 18.03 -1.73
CA TRP A 272 -7.45 17.45 -2.88
C TRP A 272 -8.11 18.53 -3.75
N VAL A 273 -8.78 19.50 -3.11
CA VAL A 273 -9.37 20.65 -3.80
C VAL A 273 -8.30 21.49 -4.50
N LEU A 274 -7.16 21.72 -3.85
CA LEU A 274 -6.01 22.41 -4.46
C LEU A 274 -5.53 21.67 -5.72
N GLN A 275 -5.36 20.35 -5.65
CA GLN A 275 -4.88 19.56 -6.77
C GLN A 275 -5.88 19.54 -7.94
N ILE A 276 -7.17 19.46 -7.65
CA ILE A 276 -8.23 19.58 -8.67
C ILE A 276 -8.18 20.95 -9.34
N LEU A 277 -8.06 22.02 -8.56
CA LEU A 277 -8.05 23.39 -9.07
C LEU A 277 -6.82 23.63 -9.97
N ILE A 278 -5.63 23.23 -9.52
CA ILE A 278 -4.41 23.28 -10.32
C ILE A 278 -4.55 22.41 -11.58
N GLY A 279 -5.11 21.20 -11.45
CA GLY A 279 -5.36 20.30 -12.58
C GLY A 279 -6.24 20.94 -13.65
N PHE A 280 -7.36 21.56 -13.26
CA PHE A 280 -8.21 22.31 -14.19
C PHE A 280 -7.50 23.50 -14.82
N MET A 281 -6.70 24.26 -14.06
CA MET A 281 -5.95 25.40 -14.60
C MET A 281 -4.90 24.95 -15.63
N VAL A 282 -4.08 23.95 -15.30
CA VAL A 282 -3.05 23.40 -16.19
C VAL A 282 -3.71 22.80 -17.44
N TYR A 283 -4.81 22.07 -17.30
CA TYR A 283 -5.54 21.52 -18.43
C TYR A 283 -6.17 22.61 -19.31
N ALA A 284 -6.73 23.67 -18.72
CA ALA A 284 -7.28 24.80 -19.48
C ALA A 284 -6.19 25.53 -20.27
N VAL A 285 -5.01 25.76 -19.68
CA VAL A 285 -3.83 26.29 -20.38
C VAL A 285 -3.41 25.37 -21.53
N TYR A 286 -3.33 24.06 -21.27
CA TYR A 286 -2.99 23.07 -22.29
C TYR A 286 -3.96 23.11 -23.47
N ILE A 287 -5.28 23.11 -23.22
CA ILE A 287 -6.31 23.22 -24.27
C ILE A 287 -6.18 24.54 -25.04
N GLY A 288 -6.00 25.67 -24.35
CA GLY A 288 -5.80 26.97 -25.00
C GLY A 288 -4.59 26.98 -25.94
N LEU A 289 -3.45 26.45 -25.47
CA LEU A 289 -2.24 26.33 -26.28
C LEU A 289 -2.41 25.35 -27.43
N LEU A 290 -3.15 24.25 -27.25
CA LEU A 290 -3.46 23.30 -28.32
C LEU A 290 -4.30 23.95 -29.41
N ILE A 291 -5.30 24.76 -29.06
CA ILE A 291 -6.11 25.48 -30.06
C ILE A 291 -5.22 26.39 -30.91
N VAL A 292 -4.32 27.14 -30.27
CA VAL A 292 -3.37 28.00 -30.98
C VAL A 292 -2.43 27.19 -31.87
N LEU A 293 -1.83 26.12 -31.34
CA LEU A 293 -0.91 25.27 -32.09
C LEU A 293 -1.60 24.61 -33.29
N ASN A 294 -2.82 24.09 -33.13
CA ASN A 294 -3.57 23.48 -34.23
C ASN A 294 -3.98 24.51 -35.29
N LEU A 295 -4.27 25.75 -34.91
CA LEU A 295 -4.52 26.83 -35.87
C LEU A 295 -3.25 27.16 -36.68
N VAL A 296 -2.08 27.19 -36.03
CA VAL A 296 -0.80 27.34 -36.71
C VAL A 296 -0.54 26.18 -37.66
N ASN A 297 -0.73 24.93 -37.19
CA ASN A 297 -0.55 23.72 -38.00
C ASN A 297 -1.45 23.76 -39.25
N LEU A 298 -2.72 24.14 -39.10
CA LEU A 298 -3.66 24.28 -40.21
C LEU A 298 -3.12 25.24 -41.28
N ILE A 299 -2.62 26.41 -40.87
CA ILE A 299 -2.06 27.41 -41.79
C ILE A 299 -0.81 26.85 -42.49
N LEU A 300 0.12 26.26 -41.73
CA LEU A 300 1.37 25.74 -42.29
C LEU A 300 1.14 24.56 -43.24
N GLU A 301 0.18 23.69 -42.95
CA GLU A 301 -0.19 22.56 -43.80
C GLU A 301 -0.86 23.04 -45.10
N MET A 302 -1.75 24.03 -45.03
CA MET A 302 -2.32 24.67 -46.22
C MET A 302 -1.23 25.30 -47.09
N LEU A 303 -0.28 26.02 -46.50
CA LEU A 303 0.86 26.59 -47.24
C LEU A 303 1.73 25.49 -47.86
N SER A 304 2.02 24.43 -47.11
CA SER A 304 2.79 23.28 -47.58
C SER A 304 2.12 22.61 -48.79
N SER A 305 0.79 22.46 -48.76
CA SER A 305 0.02 21.91 -49.88
C SER A 305 0.04 22.81 -51.13
N ILE A 306 0.09 24.14 -50.97
CA ILE A 306 0.16 25.09 -52.10
C ILE A 306 1.55 25.05 -52.75
N PHE A 307 2.61 24.88 -51.95
CA PHE A 307 3.99 24.90 -52.40
C PHE A 307 4.62 23.50 -52.46
N SER A 308 3.82 22.47 -52.77
CA SER A 308 4.25 21.06 -52.75
C SER A 308 5.48 20.76 -53.63
N ASP A 309 5.65 21.53 -54.70
CA ASP A 309 6.74 21.33 -55.67
C ASP A 309 8.04 22.03 -55.25
N ASN A 310 8.01 22.91 -54.25
CA ASN A 310 9.16 23.69 -53.80
C ASN A 310 9.70 23.18 -52.46
N ILE A 311 10.66 22.26 -52.54
CA ILE A 311 11.30 21.62 -51.38
C ILE A 311 11.93 22.66 -50.42
N ALA A 312 12.49 23.75 -50.94
CA ALA A 312 13.11 24.78 -50.10
C ALA A 312 12.07 25.48 -49.21
N LEU A 313 10.86 25.76 -49.73
CA LEU A 313 9.77 26.33 -48.94
C LEU A 313 9.23 25.33 -47.91
N ILE A 314 9.11 24.05 -48.27
CA ILE A 314 8.68 23.00 -47.33
C ILE A 314 9.64 22.91 -46.14
N ILE A 315 10.95 22.93 -46.37
CA ILE A 315 11.95 22.91 -45.30
C ILE A 315 11.77 24.12 -44.36
N ILE A 316 11.55 25.32 -44.90
CA ILE A 316 11.30 26.53 -44.11
C ILE A 316 10.03 26.38 -43.24
N LEU A 317 8.95 25.83 -43.81
CA LEU A 317 7.70 25.59 -43.07
C LEU A 317 7.90 24.55 -41.95
N VAL A 318 8.70 23.50 -42.18
CA VAL A 318 9.05 22.53 -41.14
C VAL A 318 9.87 23.18 -40.01
N ILE A 319 10.83 24.03 -40.34
CA ILE A 319 11.59 24.79 -39.32
C ILE A 319 10.63 25.69 -38.52
N LEU A 320 9.71 26.37 -39.19
CA LEU A 320 8.71 27.23 -38.52
C LEU A 320 7.81 26.41 -37.59
N GLN A 321 7.42 25.19 -38.00
CA GLN A 321 6.67 24.26 -37.16
C GLN A 321 7.46 23.85 -35.90
N LEU A 322 8.76 23.57 -36.05
CA LEU A 322 9.62 23.25 -34.91
C LEU A 322 9.74 24.44 -33.94
N VAL A 323 9.87 25.67 -34.45
CA VAL A 323 9.88 26.88 -33.64
C VAL A 323 8.55 27.07 -32.89
N ALA A 324 7.41 26.84 -33.57
CA ALA A 324 6.09 26.90 -32.93
C ALA A 324 5.96 25.84 -31.82
N MET A 325 6.48 24.63 -32.04
CA MET A 325 6.48 23.56 -31.03
C MET A 325 7.35 23.92 -29.81
N ILE A 326 8.53 24.51 -30.03
CA ILE A 326 9.38 24.99 -28.93
C ILE A 326 8.65 26.09 -28.14
N GLY A 327 8.04 27.05 -28.84
CA GLY A 327 7.24 28.11 -28.20
C GLY A 327 6.08 27.56 -27.38
N PHE A 328 5.39 26.52 -27.87
CA PHE A 328 4.35 25.80 -27.14
C PHE A 328 4.89 25.18 -25.85
N ILE A 329 5.98 24.41 -25.94
CA ILE A 329 6.59 23.72 -24.78
C ILE A 329 7.06 24.76 -23.75
N THR A 330 7.79 25.78 -24.18
CA THR A 330 8.30 26.84 -23.29
C THR A 330 7.16 27.58 -22.60
N THR A 331 6.07 27.91 -23.32
CA THR A 331 4.92 28.60 -22.71
C THR A 331 4.19 27.71 -21.72
N TYR A 332 3.99 26.44 -22.04
CA TYR A 332 3.34 25.48 -21.14
C TYR A 332 4.13 25.31 -19.83
N LEU A 333 5.44 25.10 -19.95
CA LEU A 333 6.35 25.00 -18.81
C LEU A 333 6.34 26.28 -17.97
N TRP A 334 6.38 27.45 -18.61
CA TRP A 334 6.29 28.74 -17.90
C TRP A 334 5.06 28.84 -16.99
N PHE A 335 3.89 28.36 -17.43
CA PHE A 335 2.70 28.29 -16.56
C PHE A 335 2.85 27.24 -15.46
N TYR A 336 3.38 26.06 -15.79
CA TYR A 336 3.60 24.97 -14.84
C TYR A 336 4.48 25.40 -13.66
N ALA A 337 5.58 26.11 -13.90
CA ALA A 337 6.44 26.64 -12.85
C ALA A 337 5.68 27.45 -11.78
N HIS A 338 4.68 28.25 -12.18
CA HIS A 338 3.92 29.07 -11.25
C HIS A 338 3.00 28.27 -10.34
N PHE A 339 2.60 27.06 -10.76
CA PHE A 339 1.73 26.18 -9.96
C PHE A 339 2.51 25.13 -9.18
N PHE A 340 3.77 24.89 -9.54
CA PHE A 340 4.58 23.79 -9.01
C PHE A 340 4.71 23.78 -7.48
N ILE A 341 4.84 24.95 -6.84
CA ILE A 341 5.06 25.05 -5.39
C ILE A 341 3.77 25.27 -4.57
N ALA A 342 2.60 25.31 -5.21
CA ALA A 342 1.35 25.75 -4.56
C ALA A 342 0.89 24.89 -3.37
N GLU A 343 1.39 23.66 -3.27
CA GLU A 343 1.14 22.76 -2.14
C GLU A 343 1.83 23.20 -0.84
N LEU A 344 3.01 23.81 -0.91
CA LEU A 344 3.81 24.19 0.27
C LEU A 344 3.16 25.31 1.09
N PRO A 345 2.64 26.41 0.49
CA PRO A 345 1.85 27.39 1.21
C PRO A 345 0.69 26.75 1.98
N LEU A 346 0.01 25.75 1.39
CA LEU A 346 -1.10 25.08 2.06
C LEU A 346 -0.61 24.27 3.27
N ALA A 347 0.55 23.62 3.17
CA ALA A 347 1.12 22.79 4.22
C ALA A 347 1.76 23.58 5.38
N LEU A 348 2.32 24.76 5.09
CA LEU A 348 3.15 25.55 6.00
C LEU A 348 2.49 26.84 6.49
N GLU A 349 1.68 27.50 5.68
CA GLU A 349 1.10 28.80 6.04
C GLU A 349 -0.27 28.61 6.67
N ASP A 350 -0.43 29.16 7.89
CA ASP A 350 -1.66 29.07 8.65
C ASP A 350 -2.84 29.74 7.91
N LYS A 351 -4.02 29.11 7.98
CA LYS A 351 -5.31 29.66 7.51
C LYS A 351 -5.36 29.99 6.01
N MET A 352 -4.46 29.47 5.18
CA MET A 352 -4.57 29.63 3.73
C MET A 352 -5.68 28.75 3.12
N SER A 353 -6.50 29.34 2.25
CA SER A 353 -7.43 28.61 1.39
C SER A 353 -6.72 28.06 0.14
N SER A 354 -7.28 27.03 -0.49
CA SER A 354 -6.71 26.41 -1.70
C SER A 354 -6.49 27.43 -2.84
N THR A 355 -7.40 28.39 -3.03
CA THR A 355 -7.23 29.46 -4.04
C THR A 355 -6.14 30.45 -3.65
N GLY A 356 -6.02 30.78 -2.36
CA GLY A 356 -4.96 31.64 -1.82
C GLY A 356 -3.57 31.06 -2.07
N CYS A 357 -3.41 29.75 -1.92
CA CYS A 357 -2.14 29.05 -2.16
C CYS A 357 -1.66 29.16 -3.62
N ILE A 358 -2.58 29.14 -4.60
CA ILE A 358 -2.24 29.31 -6.01
C ILE A 358 -1.74 30.74 -6.28
N SER A 359 -2.46 31.74 -5.77
CA SER A 359 -2.04 33.15 -5.91
C SER A 359 -0.70 33.40 -5.20
N ARG A 360 -0.49 32.76 -4.05
CA ARG A 360 0.77 32.81 -3.31
C ARG A 360 1.92 32.21 -4.11
N SER A 361 1.73 31.01 -4.65
CA SER A 361 2.68 30.33 -5.54
C SER A 361 3.05 31.20 -6.74
N TRP A 362 2.07 31.81 -7.40
CA TRP A 362 2.30 32.71 -8.52
C TRP A 362 3.15 33.93 -8.13
N THR A 363 2.85 34.52 -6.97
CA THR A 363 3.56 35.71 -6.46
C THR A 363 5.02 35.37 -6.13
N LEU A 364 5.26 34.21 -5.52
CA LEU A 364 6.61 33.77 -5.15
C LEU A 364 7.47 33.43 -6.38
N THR A 365 6.88 32.80 -7.39
CA THR A 365 7.61 32.34 -8.59
C THR A 365 7.84 33.43 -9.64
N LYS A 366 7.09 34.54 -9.59
CA LYS A 366 7.22 35.67 -10.52
C LYS A 366 8.69 36.12 -10.62
N GLY A 367 9.21 36.30 -11.83
CA GLY A 367 10.60 36.74 -12.04
C GLY A 367 11.70 35.68 -11.80
N PHE A 368 11.36 34.50 -11.29
CA PHE A 368 12.30 33.38 -11.07
C PHE A 368 11.99 32.14 -11.91
N VAL A 369 11.02 32.24 -12.84
CA VAL A 369 10.50 31.11 -13.64
C VAL A 369 11.62 30.35 -14.36
N TRP A 370 12.53 31.04 -15.05
CA TRP A 370 13.63 30.39 -15.77
C TRP A 370 14.56 29.58 -14.87
N ARG A 371 14.76 30.03 -13.62
CA ARG A 371 15.55 29.29 -12.65
C ARG A 371 14.81 28.05 -12.16
N ILE A 372 13.51 28.17 -11.88
CA ILE A 372 12.65 27.03 -11.52
C ILE A 372 12.69 26.00 -12.65
N GLU A 373 12.44 26.42 -13.89
CA GLU A 373 12.50 25.55 -15.07
C GLU A 373 13.85 24.87 -15.24
N SER A 374 14.97 25.57 -15.04
CA SER A 374 16.30 24.94 -15.10
C SER A 374 16.49 23.87 -14.03
N ILE A 375 16.00 24.10 -12.81
CA ILE A 375 16.07 23.12 -11.71
C ILE A 375 15.20 21.91 -12.05
N LEU A 376 13.98 22.14 -12.54
CA LEU A 376 13.05 21.07 -12.93
C LEU A 376 13.58 20.27 -14.13
N LEU A 377 14.24 20.91 -15.09
CA LEU A 377 14.88 20.25 -16.23
C LEU A 377 16.03 19.35 -15.77
N VAL A 378 16.91 19.85 -14.90
CA VAL A 378 18.01 19.06 -14.34
C VAL A 378 17.46 17.88 -13.53
N ALA A 379 16.44 18.13 -12.69
CA ALA A 379 15.77 17.08 -11.95
C ALA A 379 15.15 16.02 -12.86
N ALA A 380 14.42 16.44 -13.90
CA ALA A 380 13.84 15.54 -14.89
C ALA A 380 14.92 14.69 -15.56
N LEU A 381 16.04 15.30 -15.99
CA LEU A 381 17.15 14.61 -16.62
C LEU A 381 17.78 13.54 -15.71
N ILE A 382 17.87 13.81 -14.40
CA ILE A 382 18.33 12.83 -13.40
C ILE A 382 17.36 11.64 -13.32
N THR A 383 16.05 11.87 -13.46
CA THR A 383 15.05 10.79 -13.40
C THR A 383 14.95 9.96 -14.68
N ILE A 384 15.36 10.48 -15.84
CA ILE A 384 15.21 9.79 -17.14
C ILE A 384 15.87 8.40 -17.14
N PRO A 385 17.15 8.21 -16.78
CA PRO A 385 17.77 6.88 -16.78
C PRO A 385 17.04 5.89 -15.89
N LEU A 386 16.55 6.32 -14.71
CA LEU A 386 15.79 5.47 -13.82
C LEU A 386 14.47 5.02 -14.45
N THR A 387 13.75 5.94 -15.10
CA THR A 387 12.50 5.61 -15.80
C THR A 387 12.73 4.69 -17.00
N LEU A 388 13.83 4.85 -17.74
CA LEU A 388 14.19 3.99 -18.86
C LEU A 388 14.52 2.57 -18.41
N ILE A 389 15.33 2.42 -17.36
CA ILE A 389 15.65 1.11 -16.78
C ILE A 389 14.38 0.43 -16.30
N ALA A 390 13.50 1.17 -15.62
CA ALA A 390 12.26 0.62 -15.12
C ALA A 390 11.23 0.30 -16.23
N ALA A 391 11.40 0.86 -17.43
CA ALA A 391 10.59 0.51 -18.61
C ALA A 391 11.09 -0.73 -19.35
N LEU A 392 12.31 -1.24 -19.08
CA LEU A 392 12.84 -2.44 -19.75
C LEU A 392 11.94 -3.68 -19.63
N PRO A 393 11.32 -3.99 -18.46
CA PRO A 393 10.38 -5.11 -18.37
C PRO A 393 9.20 -4.97 -19.34
N LEU A 394 8.74 -3.75 -19.59
CA LEU A 394 7.64 -3.50 -20.51
C LEU A 394 8.00 -3.85 -21.96
N ALA A 395 9.23 -3.54 -22.38
CA ALA A 395 9.74 -3.88 -23.70
C ALA A 395 9.80 -5.40 -23.95
N ILE A 396 9.87 -6.20 -22.89
CA ILE A 396 9.87 -7.68 -22.95
C ILE A 396 8.45 -8.23 -22.82
N ILE A 397 7.67 -7.73 -21.86
CA ILE A 397 6.33 -8.23 -21.53
C ILE A 397 5.35 -7.97 -22.68
N ILE A 398 5.36 -6.78 -23.28
CA ILE A 398 4.40 -6.44 -24.35
C ILE A 398 4.53 -7.40 -25.55
N PRO A 399 5.70 -7.60 -26.17
CA PRO A 399 5.81 -8.51 -27.31
C PRO A 399 5.43 -9.94 -26.97
N ILE A 400 5.87 -10.49 -25.83
CA ILE A 400 5.52 -11.85 -25.39
C ILE A 400 4.01 -12.00 -25.26
N PHE A 401 3.35 -11.04 -24.59
CA PHE A 401 1.91 -11.09 -24.41
C PHE A 401 1.16 -10.99 -25.75
N THR A 402 1.58 -10.08 -26.65
CA THR A 402 0.96 -9.98 -27.98
C THR A 402 1.12 -11.26 -28.80
N GLN A 403 2.30 -11.90 -28.75
CA GLN A 403 2.54 -13.18 -29.42
C GLN A 403 1.72 -14.32 -28.83
N LEU A 404 1.46 -14.30 -27.52
CA LEU A 404 0.64 -15.32 -26.85
C LEU A 404 -0.86 -15.15 -27.15
N ILE A 405 -1.37 -13.92 -27.19
CA ILE A 405 -2.80 -13.65 -27.40
C ILE A 405 -3.21 -13.73 -28.87
N ASN A 406 -2.37 -13.25 -29.80
CA ASN A 406 -2.70 -13.21 -31.23
C ASN A 406 -3.19 -14.57 -31.81
N PRO A 407 -2.58 -15.73 -31.51
CA PRO A 407 -3.05 -17.02 -32.02
C PRO A 407 -4.26 -17.60 -31.26
N LEU A 408 -4.57 -17.10 -30.06
CA LEU A 408 -5.71 -17.57 -29.25
C LEU A 408 -7.05 -16.95 -29.69
N VAL A 409 -7.00 -16.00 -30.63
CA VAL A 409 -8.18 -15.29 -31.12
C VAL A 409 -8.36 -15.66 -32.59
N GLU A 410 -9.43 -16.40 -32.88
CA GLU A 410 -9.77 -16.76 -34.26
C GLU A 410 -10.02 -15.51 -35.12
N PRO A 411 -9.53 -15.47 -36.38
CA PRO A 411 -9.69 -14.33 -37.27
C PRO A 411 -11.12 -14.13 -37.83
N SER A 412 -12.15 -14.68 -37.18
CA SER A 412 -13.56 -14.58 -37.59
C SER A 412 -14.25 -13.41 -36.87
N SER A 413 -14.29 -12.23 -37.50
CA SER A 413 -15.08 -11.04 -37.10
C SER A 413 -14.88 -10.43 -35.69
N GLU A 414 -14.08 -11.05 -34.80
CA GLU A 414 -13.78 -10.54 -33.45
C GLU A 414 -12.41 -9.83 -33.31
N THR A 415 -11.80 -9.40 -34.42
CA THR A 415 -10.50 -8.67 -34.41
C THR A 415 -10.51 -7.43 -33.52
N ILE A 416 -11.67 -6.80 -33.33
CA ILE A 416 -11.82 -5.63 -32.47
C ILE A 416 -11.79 -6.02 -30.99
N VAL A 417 -12.41 -7.14 -30.61
CA VAL A 417 -12.52 -7.58 -29.20
C VAL A 417 -11.15 -7.99 -28.68
N SER A 418 -10.37 -8.73 -29.46
CA SER A 418 -9.00 -9.10 -29.09
C SER A 418 -8.06 -7.92 -28.99
N ALA A 419 -8.14 -6.97 -29.92
CA ALA A 419 -7.36 -5.74 -29.87
C ALA A 419 -7.68 -4.94 -28.59
N LEU A 420 -8.95 -4.85 -28.20
CA LEU A 420 -9.35 -4.18 -26.96
C LEU A 420 -8.81 -4.87 -25.71
N ILE A 421 -8.87 -6.20 -25.63
CA ILE A 421 -8.32 -6.96 -24.50
C ILE A 421 -6.81 -6.75 -24.40
N THR A 422 -6.09 -6.82 -25.53
CA THR A 422 -4.65 -6.58 -25.57
C THR A 422 -4.29 -5.16 -25.16
N ILE A 423 -5.00 -4.14 -25.65
CA ILE A 423 -4.80 -2.74 -25.25
C ILE A 423 -5.09 -2.56 -23.75
N MET A 424 -6.19 -3.10 -23.24
CA MET A 424 -6.55 -3.00 -21.81
C MET A 424 -5.47 -3.63 -20.92
N PHE A 425 -4.95 -4.80 -21.29
CA PHE A 425 -3.87 -5.45 -20.56
C PHE A 425 -2.57 -4.63 -20.60
N ILE A 426 -2.18 -4.13 -21.78
CA ILE A 426 -0.99 -3.29 -21.93
C ILE A 426 -1.14 -2.04 -21.07
N VAL A 427 -2.25 -1.33 -21.16
CA VAL A 427 -2.53 -0.14 -20.34
C VAL A 427 -2.47 -0.47 -18.86
N PHE A 428 -3.06 -1.58 -18.43
CA PHE A 428 -3.04 -2.02 -17.03
C PHE A 428 -1.61 -2.26 -16.52
N ILE A 429 -0.80 -3.02 -17.25
CA ILE A 429 0.61 -3.29 -16.90
C ILE A 429 1.44 -2.00 -16.92
N VAL A 430 1.26 -1.14 -17.92
CA VAL A 430 1.94 0.15 -18.03
C VAL A 430 1.60 1.03 -16.81
N VAL A 431 0.33 1.15 -16.46
CA VAL A 431 -0.12 1.97 -15.32
C VAL A 431 0.48 1.46 -14.01
N ILE A 432 0.49 0.13 -13.78
CA ILE A 432 1.08 -0.46 -12.58
C ILE A 432 2.59 -0.17 -12.53
N LEU A 433 3.30 -0.44 -13.61
CA LEU A 433 4.75 -0.28 -13.66
C LEU A 433 5.16 1.18 -13.49
N LEU A 434 4.49 2.11 -14.18
CA LEU A 434 4.73 3.54 -14.02
C LEU A 434 4.39 4.03 -12.61
N SER A 435 3.35 3.50 -11.98
CA SER A 435 3.00 3.85 -10.59
C SER A 435 4.07 3.40 -9.60
N LEU A 436 4.66 2.22 -9.82
CA LEU A 436 5.75 1.71 -9.00
C LEU A 436 6.98 2.62 -9.09
N VAL A 437 7.36 3.02 -10.30
CA VAL A 437 8.48 3.95 -10.54
C VAL A 437 8.24 5.31 -9.89
N ASN A 438 7.02 5.85 -10.03
CA ASN A 438 6.65 7.11 -9.40
C ASN A 438 6.70 7.06 -7.87
N THR A 439 6.50 5.88 -7.25
CA THR A 439 6.65 5.70 -5.80
C THR A 439 8.10 5.96 -5.34
N LEU A 440 9.09 5.58 -6.15
CA LEU A 440 10.51 5.84 -5.88
C LEU A 440 10.91 7.29 -6.16
N LEU A 441 10.34 7.89 -7.21
CA LEU A 441 10.68 9.25 -7.65
C LEU A 441 9.95 10.34 -6.86
N MET A 442 8.79 10.02 -6.27
CA MET A 442 7.95 11.00 -5.58
C MET A 442 8.71 11.76 -4.47
N PRO A 443 9.45 11.11 -3.54
CA PRO A 443 10.19 11.83 -2.50
C PRO A 443 11.20 12.85 -3.05
N PHE A 444 11.88 12.50 -4.14
CA PHE A 444 12.85 13.39 -4.80
C PHE A 444 12.18 14.68 -5.30
N TRP A 445 11.03 14.57 -5.97
CA TRP A 445 10.28 15.73 -6.45
C TRP A 445 9.76 16.61 -5.31
N GLN A 446 9.32 16.02 -4.19
CA GLN A 446 8.86 16.80 -3.03
C GLN A 446 10.01 17.53 -2.33
N ALA A 447 11.19 16.92 -2.24
CA ALA A 447 12.38 17.58 -1.71
C ALA A 447 12.79 18.78 -2.57
N ILE A 448 12.80 18.65 -3.91
CA ILE A 448 13.05 19.77 -4.82
C ILE A 448 12.03 20.89 -4.62
N LYS A 449 10.74 20.54 -4.51
CA LYS A 449 9.68 21.51 -4.26
C LYS A 449 9.92 22.29 -2.97
N ALA A 450 10.35 21.62 -1.90
CA ALA A 450 10.72 22.26 -0.63
C ALA A 450 11.92 23.20 -0.76
N VAL A 451 12.98 22.78 -1.47
CA VAL A 451 14.17 23.62 -1.72
C VAL A 451 13.83 24.86 -2.54
N ILE A 452 13.04 24.72 -3.60
CA ILE A 452 12.58 25.86 -4.41
C ILE A 452 11.75 26.81 -3.55
N TYR A 453 10.84 26.28 -2.73
CA TYR A 453 10.01 27.10 -1.84
C TYR A 453 10.86 27.88 -0.83
N TYR A 454 11.83 27.22 -0.18
CA TYR A 454 12.79 27.85 0.72
C TYR A 454 13.60 28.96 0.04
N ASP A 455 14.18 28.69 -1.13
CA ASP A 455 14.99 29.68 -1.87
C ASP A 455 14.16 30.90 -2.29
N LEU A 456 12.94 30.71 -2.80
CA LEU A 456 12.07 31.81 -3.21
C LEU A 456 11.64 32.67 -2.02
N ARG A 457 11.28 32.03 -0.90
CA ARG A 457 10.85 32.73 0.31
C ARG A 457 12.02 33.45 0.98
N SER A 458 13.21 32.85 0.99
CA SER A 458 14.45 33.51 1.43
C SER A 458 14.75 34.77 0.61
N ARG A 459 14.58 34.72 -0.71
CA ARG A 459 14.86 35.87 -1.61
C ARG A 459 13.82 36.98 -1.53
N ARG A 460 12.54 36.64 -1.37
CA ARG A 460 11.44 37.62 -1.40
C ARG A 460 11.09 38.18 -0.03
N GLU A 461 11.19 37.35 0.99
CA GLU A 461 10.73 37.66 2.35
C GLU A 461 11.88 37.75 3.34
N GLY A 462 13.12 37.42 2.93
CA GLY A 462 14.27 37.55 3.81
C GLY A 462 14.25 36.57 4.98
N LEU A 463 13.63 35.39 4.84
CA LEU A 463 13.51 34.38 5.91
C LEU A 463 14.82 34.09 6.67
N GLY A 464 15.97 34.14 5.98
CA GLY A 464 17.26 33.95 6.64
C GLY A 464 17.53 34.98 7.76
N LEU A 465 16.99 36.19 7.65
CA LEU A 465 17.13 37.26 8.63
C LEU A 465 16.21 37.06 9.85
N GLU A 466 15.01 36.51 9.65
CA GLU A 466 14.07 36.23 10.75
C GLU A 466 14.65 35.17 11.71
N PHE A 467 15.24 34.10 11.16
CA PHE A 467 15.83 33.03 11.99
C PHE A 467 17.17 33.42 12.63
N SER A 468 17.99 34.27 11.99
CA SER A 468 19.22 34.79 12.63
C SER A 468 18.96 35.79 13.76
N SER A 469 17.72 36.30 13.89
CA SER A 469 17.35 37.28 14.91
C SER A 469 16.74 36.67 16.18
N GLN A 470 16.41 35.36 16.18
CA GLN A 470 16.04 34.66 17.41
C GLN A 470 17.32 34.38 18.21
N PRO A 471 17.49 34.95 19.42
CA PRO A 471 18.67 34.70 20.22
C PRO A 471 18.72 33.20 20.57
N GLU A 472 19.89 32.58 20.38
CA GLU A 472 20.20 31.27 20.94
C GLU A 472 19.86 31.31 22.43
N MET A 473 18.76 30.67 22.81
CA MET A 473 18.51 30.34 24.21
C MET A 473 19.28 29.05 24.47
N ASP A 474 20.55 29.24 24.85
CA ASP A 474 21.44 28.21 25.41
C ASP A 474 20.82 27.49 26.61
#